data_AF-A0A1V6ITC1-F1
#
_entry.id   AF-A0A1V6ITC1-F1
#
_cell.length_a   1.000
_cell.length_b   1.000
_cell.length_c   1.000
_cell.angle_alpha   90.00
_cell.angle_beta   90.00
_cell.angle_gamma   90.00
#
_symmetry.space_group_name_H-M   'P 1'
#
loop_
_entity.id
_entity.type
_entity.pdbx_description
1 polymer ?
#
loop_
_entity_poly.entity_id
_entity_poly.type
_entity_poly.pdbx_seq_one_letter_code
_entity_poly.pdbx_strand_id
1 'polypeptide(L)'
;MMKKMFLSSLVVFIAASIVSSPPVCFSEQPDPKVWKHLSDDFYYNKINLIQSADSISVWTYRTIADDERKYLIEHFRESDPKKSIKYQKLDHQTILLKMDCRNKQSKIEKLVNYDDNESVLYEETYNNSEWTGIIPGSKPEEIYHDICVTSERQEQLHALKMKCEKDCDAWVRVDEKKFFRDPFTHQSHYNTRLDKCFILLNYTKKPLKVLREMKGNKIYGAVRSQKNGKTITCNVLEKTCKSEAEWDAHVKPYMEE
;
A
#
# COMPACT_ATOMS: atom_id res chain seq x y z
N MET A 1 67.18 -49.00 43.57
CA MET A 1 67.70 -47.67 43.16
C MET A 1 66.53 -46.84 42.66
N MET A 2 66.39 -45.64 43.20
CA MET A 2 65.21 -44.75 43.11
C MET A 2 64.91 -44.25 41.68
N LYS A 3 63.63 -44.03 41.37
CA LYS A 3 63.03 -42.72 41.01
C LYS A 3 61.58 -42.95 40.56
N LYS A 4 60.61 -42.61 41.40
CA LYS A 4 59.88 -41.33 41.47
C LYS A 4 58.90 -41.13 40.31
N MET A 5 57.63 -41.16 40.72
CA MET A 5 56.44 -40.64 40.07
C MET A 5 56.69 -39.33 39.33
N PHE A 6 56.08 -39.18 38.15
CA PHE A 6 55.47 -37.92 37.75
C PHE A 6 54.11 -38.21 37.09
N LEU A 7 53.08 -37.77 37.80
CA LEU A 7 51.71 -37.57 37.33
C LEU A 7 51.76 -36.53 36.19
N SER A 8 51.28 -36.88 35.00
CA SER A 8 50.99 -35.90 33.96
C SER A 8 49.56 -36.12 33.50
N SER A 9 48.68 -35.23 33.94
CA SER A 9 47.28 -35.14 33.53
C SER A 9 47.21 -34.91 32.03
N LEU A 10 46.78 -35.94 31.27
CA LEU A 10 46.39 -35.76 29.88
C LEU A 10 44.97 -35.17 29.86
N VAL A 11 44.89 -33.84 29.77
CA VAL A 11 43.64 -33.14 29.46
C VAL A 11 43.30 -33.45 28.01
N VAL A 12 42.32 -34.33 27.80
CA VAL A 12 41.73 -34.58 26.48
C VAL A 12 40.86 -33.37 26.14
N PHE A 13 41.40 -32.44 25.36
CA PHE A 13 40.61 -31.42 24.70
C PHE A 13 39.76 -32.10 23.62
N ILE A 14 38.48 -32.30 23.92
CA ILE A 14 37.47 -32.61 22.91
C ILE A 14 37.32 -31.34 22.07
N ALA A 15 38.03 -31.27 20.95
CA ALA A 15 37.77 -30.28 19.92
C ALA A 15 36.40 -30.62 19.32
N ALA A 16 35.35 -29.97 19.83
CA ALA A 16 34.06 -29.94 19.17
C ALA A 16 34.28 -29.31 17.78
N SER A 17 34.31 -30.16 16.76
CA SER A 17 34.29 -29.73 15.37
C SER A 17 32.91 -29.14 15.13
N ILE A 18 32.77 -27.83 15.36
CA ILE A 18 31.67 -27.06 14.83
C ILE A 18 31.85 -27.16 13.32
N VAL A 19 31.15 -28.09 12.69
CA VAL A 19 30.90 -28.06 11.25
C VAL A 19 30.05 -26.81 11.05
N SER A 20 30.71 -25.66 10.95
CA SER A 20 30.09 -24.45 10.44
C SER A 20 29.80 -24.75 8.98
N SER A 21 28.57 -25.19 8.70
CA SER A 21 28.01 -25.08 7.37
C SER A 21 28.33 -23.68 6.85
N PRO A 22 28.94 -23.53 5.66
CA PRO A 22 29.22 -22.22 5.11
C PRO A 22 27.91 -21.43 5.10
N PRO A 23 27.95 -20.12 5.42
CA PRO A 23 26.77 -19.31 5.27
C PRO A 23 26.37 -19.45 3.81
N VAL A 24 25.15 -19.94 3.58
CA VAL A 24 24.50 -19.79 2.28
C VAL A 24 24.50 -18.28 2.06
N CYS A 25 25.41 -17.80 1.22
CA CYS A 25 25.42 -16.42 0.78
C CYS A 25 24.14 -16.26 -0.04
N PHE A 26 23.06 -15.84 0.62
CA PHE A 26 21.91 -15.30 -0.07
C PHE A 26 22.42 -14.10 -0.88
N SER A 27 21.97 -13.99 -2.14
CA SER A 27 22.19 -12.78 -2.92
C SER A 27 21.71 -11.57 -2.09
N GLU A 28 22.39 -10.43 -2.24
CA GLU A 28 22.03 -9.23 -1.50
C GLU A 28 20.54 -8.90 -1.76
N GLN A 29 19.72 -8.90 -0.70
CA GLN A 29 18.28 -8.70 -0.86
C GLN A 29 18.00 -7.33 -1.49
N PRO A 30 17.00 -7.21 -2.38
CA PRO A 30 16.66 -5.94 -3.01
C PRO A 30 16.38 -4.84 -1.96
N ASP A 31 16.88 -3.61 -2.20
CA ASP A 31 16.71 -2.49 -1.26
C ASP A 31 15.22 -2.30 -0.90
N PRO A 32 14.82 -2.51 0.37
CA PRO A 32 13.42 -2.46 0.80
C PRO A 32 12.80 -1.06 0.68
N LYS A 33 13.60 -0.02 0.46
CA LYS A 33 13.10 1.32 0.12
C LYS A 33 12.52 1.35 -1.29
N VAL A 34 13.13 0.64 -2.24
CA VAL A 34 12.76 0.64 -3.66
C VAL A 34 11.85 -0.54 -4.00
N TRP A 35 12.10 -1.69 -3.39
CA TRP A 35 11.42 -2.94 -3.68
C TRP A 35 10.45 -3.30 -2.55
N LYS A 36 9.27 -3.79 -2.90
CA LYS A 36 8.33 -4.40 -1.96
C LYS A 36 8.44 -5.91 -2.10
N HIS A 37 8.76 -6.58 -0.99
CA HIS A 37 8.73 -8.03 -0.87
C HIS A 37 7.27 -8.53 -0.92
N LEU A 38 7.05 -9.57 -1.71
CA LEU A 38 5.87 -10.43 -1.76
C LEU A 38 6.24 -11.79 -1.15
N SER A 39 5.45 -12.84 -1.35
CA SER A 39 5.83 -14.18 -0.90
C SER A 39 6.89 -14.84 -1.82
N ASP A 40 7.62 -15.85 -1.32
CA ASP A 40 8.59 -16.69 -2.06
C ASP A 40 9.74 -15.93 -2.73
N ASP A 41 10.39 -15.02 -2.00
CA ASP A 41 11.51 -14.20 -2.47
C ASP A 41 11.21 -13.44 -3.79
N PHE A 42 9.94 -13.09 -3.97
CA PHE A 42 9.45 -12.31 -5.09
C PHE A 42 9.28 -10.86 -4.66
N TYR A 43 9.67 -9.92 -5.51
CA TYR A 43 9.65 -8.49 -5.22
C TYR A 43 9.11 -7.73 -6.42
N TYR A 44 8.55 -6.54 -6.18
CA TYR A 44 8.26 -5.58 -7.24
C TYR A 44 8.76 -4.18 -6.87
N ASN A 45 9.10 -3.38 -7.88
CA ASN A 45 9.56 -2.01 -7.69
C ASN A 45 8.36 -1.10 -7.37
N LYS A 46 8.28 -0.59 -6.14
CA LYS A 46 7.13 0.22 -5.68
C LYS A 46 7.27 1.72 -5.96
N ILE A 47 8.43 2.17 -6.43
CA ILE A 47 8.71 3.59 -6.65
C ILE A 47 8.70 3.92 -8.15
N ASN A 48 9.38 3.13 -8.97
CA ASN A 48 9.62 3.41 -10.38
C ASN A 48 8.54 2.76 -11.26
N LEU A 49 7.28 3.13 -11.02
CA LEU A 49 6.14 2.69 -11.83
C LEU A 49 6.06 3.51 -13.12
N ILE A 50 5.89 2.83 -14.25
CA ILE A 50 5.78 3.48 -15.56
C ILE A 50 4.30 3.52 -15.95
N GLN A 51 3.67 4.68 -15.82
CA GLN A 51 2.25 4.86 -16.14
C GLN A 51 2.02 5.16 -17.62
N SER A 52 0.98 4.55 -18.19
CA SER A 52 0.52 4.80 -19.56
C SER A 52 -0.99 4.62 -19.67
N ALA A 53 -1.72 5.74 -19.68
CA ALA A 53 -3.20 5.78 -19.70
C ALA A 53 -3.82 4.84 -18.65
N ASP A 54 -4.46 3.75 -19.07
CA ASP A 54 -5.13 2.78 -18.21
C ASP A 54 -4.22 1.59 -17.78
N SER A 55 -2.92 1.69 -18.07
CA SER A 55 -1.96 0.63 -17.81
C SER A 55 -0.73 1.10 -17.04
N ILE A 56 -0.12 0.18 -16.30
CA ILE A 56 1.08 0.43 -15.50
C ILE A 56 2.08 -0.67 -15.78
N SER A 57 3.32 -0.31 -16.14
CA SER A 57 4.44 -1.24 -16.23
C SER A 57 5.28 -1.17 -14.94
N VAL A 58 5.63 -2.34 -14.42
CA VAL A 58 6.35 -2.51 -13.15
C VAL A 58 7.43 -3.57 -13.29
N TRP A 59 8.60 -3.28 -12.74
CA TRP A 59 9.68 -4.26 -12.64
C TRP A 59 9.46 -5.19 -11.46
N THR A 60 9.69 -6.48 -11.69
CA THR A 60 9.71 -7.52 -10.67
C THR A 60 11.11 -8.12 -10.58
N TYR A 61 11.41 -8.69 -9.42
CA TYR A 61 12.66 -9.40 -9.13
C TYR A 61 12.32 -10.67 -8.37
N ARG A 62 12.98 -11.78 -8.68
CA ARG A 62 12.94 -12.99 -7.85
C ARG A 62 14.25 -13.74 -7.89
N THR A 63 14.60 -14.40 -6.79
CA THR A 63 15.66 -15.40 -6.78
C THR A 63 15.16 -16.72 -7.38
N ILE A 64 16.07 -17.50 -7.93
CA ILE A 64 15.76 -18.81 -8.53
C ILE A 64 16.23 -19.90 -7.57
N ALA A 65 15.28 -20.70 -7.08
CA ALA A 65 15.56 -21.81 -6.20
C ALA A 65 16.39 -22.91 -6.92
N ASP A 66 17.17 -23.66 -6.15
CA ASP A 66 18.10 -24.67 -6.65
C ASP A 66 17.41 -25.76 -7.49
N ASP A 67 16.21 -26.15 -7.09
CA ASP A 67 15.38 -27.15 -7.78
C ASP A 67 14.83 -26.63 -9.10
N GLU A 68 14.33 -25.38 -9.13
CA GLU A 68 13.93 -24.70 -10.37
C GLU A 68 15.12 -24.55 -11.31
N ARG A 69 16.27 -24.10 -10.81
CA ARG A 69 17.50 -24.00 -11.61
C ARG A 69 17.89 -25.34 -12.21
N LYS A 70 17.86 -26.41 -11.43
CA LYS A 70 18.15 -27.77 -11.91
C LYS A 70 17.17 -28.21 -12.99
N TYR A 71 15.88 -27.94 -12.80
CA TYR A 71 14.85 -28.22 -13.80
C TYR A 71 15.14 -27.49 -15.12
N LEU A 72 15.46 -26.20 -15.06
CA LEU A 72 15.74 -25.40 -16.26
C LEU A 72 16.99 -25.88 -17.01
N ILE A 73 18.05 -26.25 -16.28
CA ILE A 73 19.28 -26.81 -16.89
C ILE A 73 18.96 -28.09 -17.68
N GLU A 74 18.19 -29.01 -17.10
CA GLU A 74 17.82 -30.26 -17.76
C GLU A 74 16.85 -30.03 -18.93
N HIS A 75 15.86 -29.14 -18.75
CA HIS A 75 14.88 -28.79 -19.78
C HIS A 75 15.55 -28.30 -21.08
N PHE A 76 16.63 -27.52 -20.96
CA PHE A 76 17.37 -26.99 -22.12
C PHE A 76 18.54 -27.87 -22.56
N ARG A 77 18.82 -28.99 -21.88
CA ARG A 77 20.05 -29.77 -22.12
C ARG A 77 20.21 -30.22 -23.57
N GLU A 78 19.13 -30.67 -24.19
CA GLU A 78 19.12 -31.18 -25.57
C GLU A 78 18.67 -30.12 -26.59
N SER A 79 17.68 -29.30 -26.23
CA SER A 79 17.08 -28.29 -27.12
C SER A 79 17.93 -27.03 -27.28
N ASP A 80 18.62 -26.59 -26.23
CA ASP A 80 19.53 -25.43 -26.25
C ASP A 80 20.70 -25.64 -25.26
N PRO A 81 21.71 -26.45 -25.65
CA PRO A 81 22.84 -26.77 -24.78
C PRO A 81 23.61 -25.53 -24.29
N LYS A 82 23.64 -24.45 -25.09
CA LYS A 82 24.32 -23.20 -24.70
C LYS A 82 23.58 -22.51 -23.56
N LYS A 83 22.24 -22.44 -23.63
CA LYS A 83 21.40 -21.90 -22.56
C LYS A 83 21.47 -22.76 -21.31
N SER A 84 21.44 -24.09 -21.46
CA SER A 84 21.63 -25.04 -20.36
C SER A 84 22.94 -24.80 -19.59
N ILE A 85 24.07 -24.62 -20.31
CA ILE A 85 25.37 -24.31 -19.68
C ILE A 85 25.33 -22.96 -18.95
N LYS A 86 24.77 -21.92 -19.56
CA LYS A 86 24.65 -20.61 -18.90
C LYS A 86 23.83 -20.68 -17.61
N TYR A 87 22.73 -21.43 -17.64
CA TYR A 87 21.80 -21.51 -16.50
C TYR A 87 22.34 -22.31 -15.32
N GLN A 88 23.51 -22.95 -15.45
CA GLN A 88 24.26 -23.46 -14.28
C GLN A 88 24.59 -22.35 -13.27
N LYS A 89 24.68 -21.10 -13.73
CA LYS A 89 24.93 -19.91 -12.91
C LYS A 89 23.69 -19.06 -12.66
N LEU A 90 22.50 -19.51 -13.05
CA LEU A 90 21.29 -18.71 -12.91
C LEU A 90 21.01 -18.41 -11.43
N ASP A 91 20.99 -17.14 -11.05
CA ASP A 91 20.77 -16.71 -9.67
C ASP A 91 19.39 -16.07 -9.52
N HIS A 92 19.08 -15.08 -10.34
CA HIS A 92 17.84 -14.32 -10.23
C HIS A 92 17.32 -13.88 -11.60
N GLN A 93 16.08 -13.38 -11.56
CA GLN A 93 15.32 -12.98 -12.73
C GLN A 93 14.62 -11.66 -12.47
N THR A 94 14.62 -10.79 -13.49
CA THR A 94 13.77 -9.60 -13.52
C THR A 94 12.78 -9.66 -14.68
N ILE A 95 11.57 -9.18 -14.43
CA ILE A 95 10.50 -9.14 -15.43
C ILE A 95 9.86 -7.76 -15.42
N LEU A 96 9.76 -7.12 -16.59
CA LEU A 96 8.91 -5.96 -16.78
C LEU A 96 7.50 -6.44 -17.11
N LEU A 97 6.61 -6.34 -16.13
CA LEU A 97 5.21 -6.71 -16.27
C LEU A 97 4.39 -5.46 -16.57
N LYS A 98 3.62 -5.48 -17.64
CA LYS A 98 2.60 -4.47 -17.92
C LYS A 98 1.24 -4.96 -17.48
N MET A 99 0.52 -4.11 -16.75
CA MET A 99 -0.76 -4.43 -16.14
C MET A 99 -1.83 -3.48 -16.66
N ASP A 100 -2.96 -4.03 -17.08
CA ASP A 100 -4.18 -3.30 -17.38
C ASP A 100 -5.06 -3.32 -16.12
N CYS A 101 -5.12 -2.17 -15.45
CA CYS A 101 -5.83 -2.07 -14.17
C CYS A 101 -7.35 -2.23 -14.34
N ARG A 102 -7.89 -1.79 -15.48
CA ARG A 102 -9.32 -1.81 -15.78
C ARG A 102 -9.81 -3.23 -16.11
N ASN A 103 -9.04 -3.96 -16.92
CA ASN A 103 -9.44 -5.29 -17.39
C ASN A 103 -8.88 -6.44 -16.54
N LYS A 104 -8.05 -6.14 -15.52
CA LYS A 104 -7.36 -7.14 -14.67
C LYS A 104 -6.57 -8.14 -15.52
N GLN A 105 -5.78 -7.61 -16.45
CA GLN A 105 -4.92 -8.37 -17.36
C GLN A 105 -3.47 -7.96 -17.18
N SER A 106 -2.55 -8.85 -17.53
CA SER A 106 -1.12 -8.55 -17.56
C SER A 106 -0.43 -9.21 -18.75
N LYS A 107 0.70 -8.64 -19.13
CA LYS A 107 1.61 -9.21 -20.13
C LYS A 107 3.05 -8.89 -19.78
N ILE A 108 3.97 -9.74 -20.21
CA ILE A 108 5.41 -9.53 -20.03
C ILE A 108 5.92 -8.68 -21.18
N GLU A 109 6.58 -7.56 -20.89
CA GLU A 109 7.24 -6.73 -21.91
C GLU A 109 8.72 -7.07 -22.03
N LYS A 110 9.35 -7.50 -20.93
CA LYS A 110 10.78 -7.84 -20.91
C LYS A 110 11.10 -8.87 -19.83
N LEU A 111 12.02 -9.77 -20.14
CA LEU A 111 12.55 -10.79 -19.25
C LEU A 111 14.08 -10.71 -19.27
N VAL A 112 14.71 -10.72 -18.10
CA VAL A 112 16.17 -10.79 -17.98
C VAL A 112 16.56 -11.76 -16.88
N ASN A 113 17.50 -12.65 -17.17
CA ASN A 113 18.04 -13.63 -16.25
C ASN A 113 19.52 -13.35 -16.02
N TYR A 114 19.95 -13.40 -14.77
CA TYR A 114 21.28 -13.01 -14.34
C TYR A 114 21.98 -14.14 -13.60
N ASP A 115 23.31 -14.08 -13.57
CA ASP A 115 24.08 -14.77 -12.55
C ASP A 115 24.23 -13.93 -11.27
N ASP A 116 24.90 -14.50 -10.27
CA ASP A 116 25.19 -13.92 -8.97
C ASP A 116 26.09 -12.68 -9.02
N ASN A 117 26.71 -12.41 -10.17
CA ASN A 117 27.58 -11.26 -10.42
C ASN A 117 26.88 -10.19 -11.28
N GLU A 118 25.54 -10.21 -11.35
CA GLU A 118 24.72 -9.29 -12.16
C GLU A 118 25.02 -9.38 -13.67
N SER A 119 25.66 -10.47 -14.14
CA SER A 119 25.92 -10.66 -15.56
C SER A 119 24.70 -11.25 -16.25
N VAL A 120 24.29 -10.65 -17.36
CA VAL A 120 23.14 -11.10 -18.14
C VAL A 120 23.44 -12.45 -18.79
N LEU A 121 22.71 -13.48 -18.37
CA LEU A 121 22.75 -14.81 -18.98
C LEU A 121 21.83 -14.87 -20.20
N TYR A 122 20.65 -14.25 -20.08
CA TYR A 122 19.61 -14.23 -21.10
C TYR A 122 18.74 -12.99 -20.98
N GLU A 123 18.32 -12.44 -22.11
CA GLU A 123 17.43 -11.29 -22.19
C GLU A 123 16.48 -11.48 -23.38
N GLU A 124 15.21 -11.15 -23.17
CA GLU A 124 14.19 -11.10 -24.22
C GLU A 124 13.27 -9.90 -24.01
N THR A 125 12.97 -9.18 -25.09
CA THR A 125 11.98 -8.09 -25.11
C THR A 125 10.83 -8.51 -26.02
N TYR A 126 9.61 -8.49 -25.49
CA TYR A 126 8.42 -8.95 -26.17
C TYR A 126 7.63 -7.77 -26.73
N ASN A 127 7.72 -7.55 -28.04
CA ASN A 127 6.97 -6.48 -28.71
C ASN A 127 5.48 -6.80 -28.82
N ASN A 128 5.12 -8.07 -28.98
CA ASN A 128 3.76 -8.54 -29.22
C ASN A 128 3.32 -9.63 -28.22
N SER A 129 3.68 -9.49 -26.95
CA SER A 129 3.17 -10.40 -25.91
C SER A 129 1.65 -10.27 -25.77
N GLU A 130 0.99 -11.42 -25.62
CA GLU A 130 -0.45 -11.50 -25.44
C GLU A 130 -0.85 -11.03 -24.03
N TRP A 131 -1.99 -10.37 -23.94
CA TRP A 131 -2.63 -10.07 -22.66
C TRP A 131 -3.25 -11.33 -22.10
N THR A 132 -2.93 -11.61 -20.85
CA THR A 132 -3.47 -12.75 -20.11
C THR A 132 -4.23 -12.24 -18.88
N GLY A 133 -5.34 -12.90 -18.55
CA GLY A 133 -6.06 -12.62 -17.32
C GLY A 133 -5.17 -12.89 -16.10
N ILE A 134 -5.18 -12.00 -15.11
CA ILE A 134 -4.41 -12.21 -13.89
C ILE A 134 -5.05 -13.33 -13.08
N ILE A 135 -4.27 -14.40 -12.85
CA ILE A 135 -4.73 -15.62 -12.18
C ILE A 135 -4.86 -15.37 -10.67
N PRO A 136 -5.96 -15.79 -10.03
CA PRO A 136 -6.13 -15.69 -8.58
C PRO A 136 -5.02 -16.42 -7.80
N GLY A 137 -4.52 -15.80 -6.73
CA GLY A 137 -3.44 -16.32 -5.88
C GLY A 137 -2.04 -16.25 -6.51
N SER A 138 -1.90 -15.62 -7.68
CA SER A 138 -0.59 -15.44 -8.35
C SER A 138 0.12 -14.15 -7.89
N LYS A 139 1.45 -14.09 -8.04
CA LYS A 139 2.23 -12.87 -7.73
C LYS A 139 1.75 -11.64 -8.51
N PRO A 140 1.39 -11.74 -9.81
CA PRO A 140 0.75 -10.64 -10.52
C PRO A 140 -0.56 -10.15 -9.86
N GLU A 141 -1.33 -10.99 -9.18
CA GLU A 141 -2.54 -10.55 -8.47
C GLU A 141 -2.21 -9.74 -7.22
N GLU A 142 -1.20 -10.14 -6.44
CA GLU A 142 -0.73 -9.37 -5.29
C GLU A 142 -0.29 -7.96 -5.72
N ILE A 143 0.49 -7.87 -6.81
CA ILE A 143 0.92 -6.59 -7.40
C ILE A 143 -0.28 -5.76 -7.89
N TYR A 144 -1.28 -6.41 -8.52
CA TYR A 144 -2.49 -5.74 -8.99
C TYR A 144 -3.27 -5.10 -7.84
N HIS A 145 -3.45 -5.80 -6.73
CA HIS A 145 -4.14 -5.27 -5.57
C HIS A 145 -3.41 -4.07 -4.97
N ASP A 146 -2.08 -4.17 -4.87
CA ASP A 146 -1.26 -3.10 -4.34
C ASP A 146 -1.31 -1.84 -5.21
N ILE A 147 -1.16 -2.00 -6.53
CA ILE A 147 -1.02 -0.88 -7.45
C ILE A 147 -2.38 -0.39 -7.97
N CYS A 148 -3.18 -1.28 -8.56
CA CYS A 148 -4.39 -0.90 -9.27
C CYS A 148 -5.57 -0.66 -8.33
N VAL A 149 -5.84 -1.57 -7.40
CA VAL A 149 -7.01 -1.43 -6.50
C VAL A 149 -6.83 -0.30 -5.51
N THR A 150 -5.62 -0.12 -4.96
CA THR A 150 -5.34 1.00 -4.06
C THR A 150 -5.46 2.34 -4.79
N SER A 151 -4.95 2.45 -6.03
CA SER A 151 -5.06 3.68 -6.83
C SER A 151 -6.51 3.99 -7.19
N GLU A 152 -7.27 3.02 -7.69
CA GLU A 152 -8.69 3.20 -8.04
C GLU A 152 -9.51 3.61 -6.81
N ARG A 153 -9.28 2.95 -5.67
CA ARG A 153 -9.94 3.30 -4.41
C ARG A 153 -9.59 4.73 -3.96
N GLN A 154 -8.35 5.15 -4.12
CA GLN A 154 -7.91 6.51 -3.81
C GLN A 154 -8.56 7.54 -4.73
N GLU A 155 -8.66 7.26 -6.03
CA GLU A 155 -9.33 8.11 -7.01
C GLU A 155 -10.83 8.23 -6.73
N GLN A 156 -11.51 7.11 -6.47
CA GLN A 156 -12.92 7.08 -6.10
C GLN A 156 -13.15 7.87 -4.80
N LEU A 157 -12.28 7.70 -3.80
CA LEU A 157 -12.37 8.44 -2.55
C LEU A 157 -12.14 9.94 -2.76
N HIS A 158 -11.16 10.32 -3.57
CA HIS A 158 -10.92 11.71 -3.93
C HIS A 158 -12.13 12.33 -4.64
N ALA A 159 -12.73 11.61 -5.59
CA ALA A 159 -13.94 12.05 -6.28
C ALA A 159 -15.12 12.25 -5.32
N LEU A 160 -15.30 11.37 -4.32
CA LEU A 160 -16.33 11.50 -3.29
C LEU A 160 -16.11 12.73 -2.40
N LYS A 161 -14.85 13.00 -2.00
CA LYS A 161 -14.47 14.22 -1.25
C LYS A 161 -14.77 15.48 -2.05
N MET A 162 -14.33 15.56 -3.31
CA MET A 162 -14.58 16.68 -4.21
C MET A 162 -16.08 16.91 -4.46
N LYS A 163 -16.84 15.83 -4.64
CA LYS A 163 -18.30 15.92 -4.81
C LYS A 163 -18.96 16.45 -3.54
N CYS A 164 -18.55 15.99 -2.36
CA CYS A 164 -19.06 16.48 -1.09
C CYS A 164 -18.83 17.98 -0.93
N GLU A 165 -17.62 18.47 -1.21
CA GLU A 165 -17.30 19.89 -1.16
C GLU A 165 -18.20 20.71 -2.11
N LYS A 166 -18.33 20.27 -3.36
CA LYS A 166 -19.19 20.92 -4.36
C LYS A 166 -20.66 20.96 -3.94
N ASP A 167 -21.18 19.85 -3.39
CA ASP A 167 -22.57 19.76 -2.91
C ASP A 167 -22.80 20.68 -1.70
N CYS A 168 -21.83 20.77 -0.78
CA CYS A 168 -21.85 21.72 0.34
C CYS A 168 -21.88 23.17 -0.14
N ASP A 169 -20.99 23.54 -1.06
CA ASP A 169 -20.90 24.89 -1.61
C ASP A 169 -22.16 25.30 -2.36
N ALA A 170 -22.75 24.38 -3.14
CA ALA A 170 -24.00 24.63 -3.82
C ALA A 170 -25.14 24.90 -2.82
N TRP A 171 -25.18 24.14 -1.72
CA TRP A 171 -26.16 24.35 -0.66
C TRP A 171 -25.97 25.70 0.04
N VAL A 172 -24.73 26.07 0.38
CA VAL A 172 -24.40 27.37 1.00
C VAL A 172 -24.87 28.53 0.12
N ARG A 173 -24.56 28.50 -1.19
CA ARG A 173 -25.01 29.54 -2.13
C ARG A 173 -26.53 29.68 -2.22
N VAL A 174 -27.27 28.59 -2.05
CA VAL A 174 -28.74 28.61 -2.03
C VAL A 174 -29.26 29.16 -0.69
N ASP A 175 -28.65 28.78 0.44
CA ASP A 175 -29.06 29.25 1.77
C ASP A 175 -28.77 30.76 1.95
N GLU A 176 -27.59 31.22 1.54
CA GLU A 176 -27.20 32.63 1.55
C GLU A 176 -28.17 33.51 0.74
N LYS A 177 -28.65 33.00 -0.40
CA LYS A 177 -29.63 33.71 -1.24
C LYS A 177 -31.04 33.71 -0.66
N LYS A 178 -31.41 32.70 0.13
CA LYS A 178 -32.78 32.56 0.66
C LYS A 178 -33.05 33.46 1.85
N PHE A 179 -32.04 33.81 2.63
CA PHE A 179 -32.22 34.66 3.79
C PHE A 179 -31.01 35.55 4.00
N PHE A 180 -31.23 36.85 4.24
CA PHE A 180 -30.25 37.77 4.84
C PHE A 180 -29.92 37.36 6.30
N ARG A 181 -29.51 36.10 6.49
CA ARG A 181 -29.20 35.47 7.78
C ARG A 181 -27.82 35.89 8.25
N ASP A 182 -27.61 35.68 9.55
CA ASP A 182 -26.34 35.93 10.24
C ASP A 182 -25.16 35.34 9.42
N PRO A 183 -24.07 36.10 9.19
CA PRO A 183 -22.90 35.60 8.47
C PRO A 183 -22.37 34.34 9.15
N PHE A 184 -22.00 33.35 8.34
CA PHE A 184 -21.43 32.10 8.81
C PHE A 184 -20.23 31.68 7.98
N THR A 185 -19.41 30.81 8.55
CA THR A 185 -18.41 30.04 7.82
C THR A 185 -18.84 28.59 7.75
N HIS A 186 -18.30 27.85 6.76
CA HIS A 186 -18.55 26.43 6.63
C HIS A 186 -17.27 25.62 6.43
N GLN A 187 -17.36 24.35 6.81
CA GLN A 187 -16.38 23.32 6.48
C GLN A 187 -17.15 22.11 5.94
N SER A 188 -16.68 21.54 4.84
CA SER A 188 -17.20 20.31 4.25
C SER A 188 -16.28 19.14 4.61
N HIS A 189 -16.85 17.97 4.82
CA HIS A 189 -16.08 16.75 5.04
C HIS A 189 -16.85 15.52 4.56
N TYR A 190 -16.22 14.72 3.71
CA TYR A 190 -16.71 13.39 3.38
C TYR A 190 -16.05 12.39 4.34
N ASN A 191 -16.88 11.82 5.23
CA ASN A 191 -16.47 10.83 6.20
C ASN A 191 -16.51 9.44 5.56
N THR A 192 -15.35 8.84 5.35
CA THR A 192 -15.19 7.53 4.70
C THR A 192 -15.71 6.40 5.56
N ARG A 193 -15.57 6.50 6.89
CA ARG A 193 -16.08 5.48 7.82
C ARG A 193 -17.61 5.39 7.78
N LEU A 194 -18.29 6.52 7.61
CA LEU A 194 -19.75 6.59 7.61
C LEU A 194 -20.37 6.63 6.20
N ASP A 195 -19.55 6.72 5.15
CA ASP A 195 -19.98 6.95 3.75
C ASP A 195 -20.97 8.12 3.63
N LYS A 196 -20.63 9.25 4.25
CA LYS A 196 -21.52 10.42 4.36
C LYS A 196 -20.78 11.73 4.17
N CYS A 197 -21.46 12.66 3.50
CA CYS A 197 -21.01 14.04 3.35
C CYS A 197 -21.64 14.92 4.43
N PHE A 198 -20.78 15.61 5.18
CA PHE A 198 -21.17 16.51 6.26
C PHE A 198 -20.75 17.96 5.94
N ILE A 199 -21.57 18.89 6.43
CA ILE A 199 -21.25 20.32 6.49
C ILE A 199 -21.34 20.78 7.94
N LEU A 200 -20.29 21.45 8.39
CA LEU A 200 -20.24 22.15 9.67
C LEU A 200 -20.41 23.65 9.41
N LEU A 201 -21.47 24.23 9.94
CA LEU A 201 -21.78 25.65 9.82
C LEU A 201 -21.44 26.35 11.14
N ASN A 202 -20.83 27.52 11.08
CA ASN A 202 -20.49 28.34 12.23
C ASN A 202 -21.00 29.78 12.05
N TYR A 203 -22.07 30.13 12.75
CA TYR A 203 -22.69 31.45 12.69
C TYR A 203 -22.01 32.43 13.66
N THR A 204 -21.63 33.60 13.15
CA THR A 204 -20.80 34.57 13.89
C THR A 204 -21.62 35.53 14.77
N LYS A 205 -22.74 36.06 14.28
CA LYS A 205 -23.56 37.04 15.02
C LYS A 205 -24.31 36.42 16.20
N LYS A 206 -24.79 35.18 16.03
CA LYS A 206 -25.36 34.35 17.10
C LYS A 206 -24.46 33.13 17.21
N PRO A 207 -23.71 32.97 18.32
CA PRO A 207 -22.74 31.88 18.43
C PRO A 207 -23.50 30.55 18.43
N LEU A 208 -23.57 29.96 17.24
CA LEU A 208 -24.32 28.78 16.89
C LEU A 208 -23.46 27.99 15.91
N LYS A 209 -23.15 26.73 16.24
CA LYS A 209 -22.60 25.77 15.30
C LYS A 209 -23.66 24.72 14.97
N VAL A 210 -23.69 24.26 13.72
CA VAL A 210 -24.62 23.23 13.26
C VAL A 210 -23.88 22.21 12.41
N LEU A 211 -24.01 20.93 12.77
CA LEU A 211 -23.55 19.81 11.96
C LEU A 211 -24.74 19.25 11.18
N ARG A 212 -24.62 19.20 9.85
CA ARG A 212 -25.65 18.67 8.93
C ARG A 212 -25.04 17.61 8.01
N GLU A 213 -25.85 16.61 7.68
CA GLU A 213 -25.57 15.63 6.64
C GLU A 213 -26.32 16.00 5.35
N MET A 214 -25.62 15.96 4.22
CA MET A 214 -26.06 16.61 2.98
C MET A 214 -27.12 15.83 2.20
N LYS A 215 -27.03 14.50 2.13
CA LYS A 215 -27.91 13.65 1.29
C LYS A 215 -29.28 13.45 1.94
N GLY A 216 -29.33 13.24 3.24
CA GLY A 216 -30.57 13.09 4.03
C GLY A 216 -31.14 14.41 4.53
N ASN A 217 -30.46 15.54 4.29
CA ASN A 217 -30.81 16.87 4.78
C ASN A 217 -31.07 16.89 6.31
N LYS A 218 -30.36 16.02 7.04
CA LYS A 218 -30.57 15.77 8.47
C LYS A 218 -29.60 16.62 9.29
N ILE A 219 -30.11 17.29 10.32
CA ILE A 219 -29.28 17.97 11.32
C ILE A 219 -28.82 16.91 12.33
N TYR A 220 -27.51 16.76 12.46
CA TYR A 220 -26.89 15.81 13.39
C TYR A 220 -26.64 16.45 14.75
N GLY A 221 -26.41 17.75 14.82
CA GLY A 221 -26.20 18.41 16.09
C GLY A 221 -26.14 19.92 15.96
N ALA A 222 -26.35 20.60 17.08
CA ALA A 222 -26.15 22.02 17.18
C ALA A 222 -25.67 22.39 18.58
N VAL A 223 -24.82 23.42 18.66
CA VAL A 223 -24.49 24.09 19.92
C VAL A 223 -24.76 25.57 19.78
N ARG A 224 -25.44 26.14 20.77
CA ARG A 224 -25.71 27.57 20.87
C ARG A 224 -25.26 28.07 22.21
N SER A 225 -24.49 29.14 22.20
CA SER A 225 -24.01 29.83 23.40
C SER A 225 -24.65 31.22 23.52
N GLN A 226 -24.69 31.75 24.74
CA GLN A 226 -24.89 33.18 24.99
C GLN A 226 -23.56 33.93 24.79
N LYS A 227 -23.62 35.26 24.62
CA LYS A 227 -22.41 36.10 24.51
C LYS A 227 -21.47 36.03 25.73
N ASN A 228 -21.98 35.59 26.89
CA ASN A 228 -21.22 35.36 28.12
C ASN A 228 -20.63 33.94 28.23
N GLY A 229 -20.69 33.14 27.16
CA GLY A 229 -20.19 31.76 27.13
C GLY A 229 -21.12 30.71 27.72
N LYS A 230 -22.26 31.08 28.32
CA LYS A 230 -23.23 30.11 28.84
C LYS A 230 -23.90 29.35 27.68
N THR A 231 -23.70 28.03 27.65
CA THR A 231 -24.34 27.15 26.66
C THR A 231 -25.86 27.08 26.91
N ILE A 232 -26.65 27.33 25.85
CA ILE A 232 -28.12 27.32 25.87
C ILE A 232 -28.65 25.99 25.34
N THR A 233 -28.02 25.48 24.29
CA THR A 233 -28.44 24.27 23.59
C THR A 233 -27.18 23.57 23.12
N CYS A 234 -27.08 22.26 23.33
CA CYS A 234 -25.89 21.51 22.97
C CYS A 234 -26.28 20.04 22.81
N ASN A 235 -26.32 19.57 21.57
CA ASN A 235 -26.59 18.19 21.30
C ASN A 235 -25.89 17.71 20.03
N VAL A 236 -25.53 16.42 20.03
CA VAL A 236 -25.12 15.66 18.86
C VAL A 236 -25.90 14.36 18.87
N LEU A 237 -26.91 14.28 18.00
CA LEU A 237 -27.96 13.25 18.00
C LEU A 237 -28.61 13.16 19.39
N GLU A 238 -28.51 12.00 20.03
CA GLU A 238 -29.09 11.71 21.34
C GLU A 238 -28.20 12.16 22.51
N LYS A 239 -26.95 12.56 22.24
CA LYS A 239 -26.03 13.03 23.27
C LYS A 239 -26.28 14.51 23.55
N THR A 240 -26.44 14.84 24.82
CA THR A 240 -26.41 16.22 25.31
C THR A 240 -24.99 16.57 25.73
N CYS A 241 -24.64 17.84 25.67
CA CYS A 241 -23.33 18.36 26.11
C CYS A 241 -23.51 19.63 26.94
N LYS A 242 -22.47 19.99 27.68
CA LYS A 242 -22.45 21.08 28.66
C LYS A 242 -21.68 22.31 28.17
N SER A 243 -20.90 22.15 27.10
CA SER A 243 -20.03 23.19 26.57
C SER A 243 -19.81 23.04 25.07
N GLU A 244 -19.36 24.11 24.42
CA GLU A 244 -18.93 24.08 23.02
C GLU A 244 -17.73 23.17 22.79
N ALA A 245 -16.79 23.09 23.73
CA ALA A 245 -15.65 22.18 23.63
C ALA A 245 -16.07 20.70 23.65
N GLU A 246 -17.05 20.36 24.49
CA GLU A 246 -17.62 19.01 24.52
C GLU A 246 -18.41 18.71 23.24
N TRP A 247 -19.09 19.70 22.68
CA TRP A 247 -19.75 19.58 21.38
C TRP A 247 -18.74 19.31 20.26
N ASP A 248 -17.67 20.09 20.19
CA ASP A 248 -16.60 19.92 19.19
C ASP A 248 -15.98 18.51 19.30
N ALA A 249 -15.77 18.00 20.51
CA ALA A 249 -15.30 16.63 20.75
C ALA A 249 -16.29 15.56 20.25
N HIS A 250 -17.61 15.81 20.36
CA HIS A 250 -18.63 14.91 19.81
C HIS A 250 -18.79 15.02 18.30
N VAL A 251 -18.42 16.16 17.70
CA VAL A 251 -18.48 16.40 16.26
C VAL A 251 -17.25 15.86 15.52
N LYS A 252 -16.07 15.83 16.16
CA LYS A 252 -14.82 15.31 15.57
C LYS A 252 -14.98 14.00 14.79
N PRO A 253 -15.66 12.94 15.31
CA PRO A 253 -15.84 11.69 14.59
C PRO A 253 -16.58 11.78 13.24
N TYR A 254 -17.23 12.90 12.95
CA TYR A 254 -17.95 13.17 11.70
C TYR A 254 -17.19 14.09 10.75
N MET A 255 -16.23 14.88 11.25
CA MET A 255 -15.53 15.93 10.50
C MET A 255 -14.02 15.67 10.35
N GLU A 256 -13.48 14.66 11.05
CA GLU A 256 -12.06 14.30 11.06
C GLU A 256 -11.87 12.78 10.97
N GLU A 257 -10.79 12.35 10.31
CA GLU A 257 -10.32 10.95 10.16
C GLU A 257 -8.79 10.88 10.25
#